data_AF-A0A9Q1M2P2-F1
#
_entry.id   AF-A0A9Q1M2P2-F1
#
_cell.length_a   1.000
_cell.length_b   1.000
_cell.length_c   1.000
_cell.angle_alpha   90.00
_cell.angle_beta   90.00
_cell.angle_gamma   90.00
#
_symmetry.space_group_name_H-M   'P 1'
#
loop_
_entity.id
_entity.type
_entity.pdbx_description
1 polymer ?
#
loop_
_entity_poly.entity_id
_entity_poly.type
_entity_poly.pdbx_seq_one_letter_code
_entity_poly.pdbx_strand_id
1 'polypeptide(L)'
;MALSYNFVLFLIVSLLSISSTLTSVRADLVDDVCSKTQKPAICLSVLRADPRSKGANLEGLATISIDISLKNAKSTRDLVNTLLKQATDPKLKTRYDSCLENYNDAVDDLGELPSFLKSKDYDGLNIHASAVSDDPSTCDDNFSGPPAESPQLKAASDKFQGFEVTCSSPGAASCKNAVYKVDAMKVFVILLPILWVLVALQGVASHEDHPLARIAVHKAIVALDARAYIKASPSILGSNGLNQEWITLEYGTSIPSNDDWVGVFSPGNFRLTRASTLLQYQFANRSNPNYKRTGKGSLKLQLINQRSDFSFALFSVSNTVAFANPNAPLYPRLAQGKTWNEMTVTWTSGYDINEAEPFVEWGPQGGQQTRSPTGTLTFDRSSLCGAPARTVGWRDPGFIHTSFLLELWPNLVYTYKLGHKMVNGKYIWSQMYNFKSSPYPDLLLPFELQEEADGSNVYNQYQPGSLNTTKQIIEDLKNIDIVFHIGDTVHANGYLSQWDQFTSQVEPITSRVPYMIASGNHERDWPDSGSFYGKKDSGGECGVLAQTMFYFSCRQ
;
A
#
# COMPACT_ATOMS: atom_id res chain seq x y z
N MET A 1 -43.79 -58.15 -10.15
CA MET A 1 -42.49 -57.49 -9.91
C MET A 1 -41.51 -57.94 -11.00
N ALA A 2 -41.35 -57.17 -12.09
CA ALA A 2 -40.49 -57.59 -13.22
C ALA A 2 -39.95 -56.40 -14.06
N LEU A 3 -40.70 -55.30 -14.16
CA LEU A 3 -40.32 -54.13 -14.96
C LEU A 3 -39.23 -53.26 -14.31
N SER A 4 -39.09 -53.28 -12.99
CA SER A 4 -38.08 -52.47 -12.26
C SER A 4 -36.65 -52.96 -12.45
N TYR A 5 -36.42 -54.28 -12.48
CA TYR A 5 -35.08 -54.85 -12.56
C TYR A 5 -34.39 -54.58 -13.90
N ASN A 6 -35.13 -54.72 -15.01
CA ASN A 6 -34.59 -54.48 -16.36
C ASN A 6 -34.19 -53.02 -16.58
N PHE A 7 -34.92 -52.05 -16.01
CA PHE A 7 -34.59 -50.63 -16.14
C PHE A 7 -33.30 -50.26 -15.39
N VAL A 8 -33.11 -50.81 -14.19
CA VAL A 8 -31.87 -50.64 -13.42
C VAL A 8 -30.68 -51.31 -14.12
N LEU A 9 -30.87 -52.51 -14.66
CA LEU A 9 -29.80 -53.22 -15.39
C LEU A 9 -29.40 -52.46 -16.67
N PHE A 10 -30.36 -51.89 -17.41
CA PHE A 10 -30.11 -51.09 -18.61
C PHE A 10 -29.35 -49.79 -18.28
N LEU A 11 -29.67 -49.14 -17.15
CA LEU A 11 -28.91 -47.98 -16.65
C LEU A 11 -27.47 -48.35 -16.27
N ILE A 12 -27.25 -49.47 -15.59
CA ILE A 12 -25.90 -49.94 -15.22
C ILE A 12 -25.07 -50.28 -16.47
N VAL A 13 -25.65 -50.98 -17.45
CA VAL A 13 -24.94 -51.35 -18.69
C VAL A 13 -24.64 -50.13 -19.56
N SER A 14 -25.53 -49.15 -19.64
CA SER A 14 -25.26 -47.90 -20.38
C SER A 14 -24.20 -47.03 -19.69
N LEU A 15 -24.21 -46.92 -18.35
CA LEU A 15 -23.14 -46.25 -17.59
C LEU A 15 -21.77 -46.94 -17.77
N LEU A 16 -21.73 -48.28 -17.75
CA LEU A 16 -20.51 -49.04 -18.04
C LEU A 16 -20.04 -48.84 -19.49
N SER A 17 -20.97 -48.79 -20.45
CA SER A 17 -20.64 -48.56 -21.87
C SER A 17 -19.95 -47.20 -22.08
N ILE A 18 -20.42 -46.14 -21.41
CA ILE A 18 -19.84 -44.78 -21.47
C ILE A 18 -18.41 -44.73 -20.91
N SER A 19 -18.05 -45.62 -19.97
CA SER A 19 -16.68 -45.67 -19.43
C SER A 19 -15.63 -46.14 -20.44
N SER A 20 -16.05 -46.84 -21.51
CA SER A 20 -15.15 -47.59 -22.40
C SER A 20 -14.59 -46.79 -23.59
N THR A 21 -15.04 -45.56 -23.83
CA THR A 21 -14.64 -44.73 -24.99
C THR A 21 -13.98 -43.40 -24.62
N LEU A 22 -13.72 -43.15 -23.33
CA LEU A 22 -12.90 -42.02 -22.88
C LEU A 22 -11.41 -42.37 -22.93
N THR A 23 -10.85 -42.45 -24.14
CA THR A 23 -9.40 -42.32 -24.34
C THR A 23 -8.98 -40.91 -23.94
N SER A 24 -8.60 -40.72 -22.68
CA SER A 24 -8.09 -39.46 -22.16
C SER A 24 -6.77 -39.12 -22.87
N VAL A 25 -6.85 -38.28 -23.90
CA VAL A 25 -5.70 -37.53 -24.42
C VAL A 25 -5.34 -36.50 -23.36
N ARG A 26 -4.64 -36.96 -22.33
CA ARG A 26 -4.11 -36.12 -21.26
C ARG A 26 -3.02 -35.26 -21.89
N ALA A 27 -3.31 -33.98 -22.09
CA ALA A 27 -2.32 -33.01 -22.54
C ALA A 27 -1.09 -33.08 -21.62
N ASP A 28 0.10 -32.92 -22.21
CA ASP A 28 1.35 -32.86 -21.44
C ASP A 28 1.25 -31.71 -20.44
N LEU A 29 1.61 -31.96 -19.18
CA LEU A 29 1.59 -30.92 -18.15
C LEU A 29 2.55 -29.78 -18.51
N VAL A 30 3.64 -30.09 -19.23
CA VAL A 30 4.57 -29.09 -19.76
C VAL A 30 3.94 -28.25 -20.87
N ASP A 31 3.07 -28.80 -21.72
CA ASP A 31 2.33 -28.02 -22.72
C ASP A 31 1.26 -27.13 -22.05
N ASP A 32 0.48 -27.66 -21.09
CA ASP A 32 -0.52 -26.88 -20.35
C ASP A 32 0.11 -25.71 -19.58
N VAL A 33 1.22 -25.94 -18.87
CA VAL A 33 1.97 -24.89 -18.16
C VAL A 33 2.56 -23.87 -19.14
N CYS A 34 3.31 -24.30 -20.16
CA CYS A 34 3.96 -23.37 -21.07
C CYS A 34 2.97 -22.58 -21.95
N SER A 35 1.78 -23.11 -22.23
CA SER A 35 0.71 -22.38 -22.94
C SER A 35 0.23 -21.11 -22.23
N LYS A 36 0.53 -20.98 -20.92
CA LYS A 36 0.11 -19.87 -20.04
C LYS A 36 1.24 -18.86 -19.77
N THR A 37 2.36 -18.94 -20.49
CA THR A 37 3.52 -18.01 -20.40
C THR A 37 3.51 -17.01 -21.55
N GLN A 38 4.19 -15.87 -21.40
CA GLN A 38 4.33 -14.88 -22.47
C GLN A 38 5.20 -15.38 -23.64
N LYS A 39 6.08 -16.36 -23.40
CA LYS A 39 7.00 -16.93 -24.40
C LYS A 39 6.92 -18.47 -24.46
N PRO A 40 5.79 -19.08 -24.87
CA PRO A 40 5.58 -20.54 -24.79
C PRO A 40 6.66 -21.38 -25.46
N ALA A 41 7.18 -20.95 -26.61
CA ALA A 41 8.23 -21.66 -27.34
C ALA A 41 9.54 -21.79 -26.53
N ILE A 42 9.90 -20.76 -25.74
CA ILE A 42 11.11 -20.81 -24.91
C ILE A 42 10.87 -21.69 -23.69
N CYS A 43 9.74 -21.51 -22.99
CA CYS A 43 9.32 -22.38 -21.88
C CYS A 43 9.37 -23.88 -22.28
N LEU A 44 8.79 -24.23 -23.44
CA LEU A 44 8.82 -25.60 -23.96
C LEU A 44 10.25 -26.07 -24.25
N SER A 45 11.09 -25.24 -24.88
CA SER A 45 12.48 -25.60 -25.19
C SER A 45 13.33 -25.85 -23.95
N VAL A 46 13.07 -25.12 -22.86
CA VAL A 46 13.83 -25.21 -21.61
C VAL A 46 13.33 -26.36 -20.74
N LEU A 47 12.03 -26.45 -20.47
CA LEU A 47 11.49 -27.54 -19.63
C LEU A 47 11.62 -28.92 -20.29
N ARG A 48 11.51 -29.04 -21.62
CA ARG A 48 11.74 -30.32 -22.31
C ARG A 48 13.22 -30.68 -22.48
N ALA A 49 14.15 -29.75 -22.21
CA ALA A 49 15.58 -30.05 -22.18
C ALA A 49 16.05 -30.62 -20.83
N ASP A 50 15.31 -30.42 -19.73
CA ASP A 50 15.58 -31.06 -18.45
C ASP A 50 14.88 -32.44 -18.37
N PRO A 51 15.62 -33.57 -18.24
CA PRO A 51 15.01 -34.90 -18.13
C PRO A 51 14.07 -35.07 -16.94
N ARG A 52 14.22 -34.26 -15.88
CA ARG A 52 13.40 -34.32 -14.66
C ARG A 52 11.95 -33.92 -14.91
N SER A 53 11.68 -33.11 -15.93
CA SER A 53 10.33 -32.66 -16.28
C SER A 53 9.43 -33.80 -16.75
N LYS A 54 10.01 -34.92 -17.23
CA LYS A 54 9.28 -36.04 -17.82
C LYS A 54 8.50 -36.83 -16.76
N GLY A 55 7.24 -36.45 -16.57
CA GLY A 55 6.35 -37.06 -15.58
C GLY A 55 6.36 -36.38 -14.22
N ALA A 56 6.95 -35.19 -14.12
CA ALA A 56 6.84 -34.33 -12.94
C ALA A 56 5.38 -33.90 -12.71
N ASN A 57 5.02 -33.68 -11.44
CA ASN A 57 3.81 -32.94 -11.06
C ASN A 57 4.08 -31.43 -11.07
N LEU A 58 3.06 -30.59 -10.78
CA LEU A 58 3.22 -29.13 -10.75
C LEU A 58 4.31 -28.66 -9.78
N GLU A 59 4.42 -29.28 -8.61
CA GLU A 59 5.44 -29.00 -7.59
C GLU A 59 6.86 -29.35 -8.08
N GLY A 60 7.02 -30.49 -8.75
CA GLY A 60 8.27 -30.87 -9.41
C GLY A 60 8.65 -29.95 -10.56
N LEU A 61 7.69 -29.55 -11.41
CA LEU A 61 7.94 -28.57 -12.48
C LEU A 61 8.33 -27.21 -11.91
N ALA A 62 7.67 -26.73 -10.85
CA ALA A 62 8.06 -25.49 -10.17
C ALA A 62 9.48 -25.58 -9.61
N THR A 63 9.85 -26.69 -8.96
CA THR A 63 11.22 -26.94 -8.47
C THR A 63 12.25 -26.90 -9.60
N ILE A 64 11.97 -27.57 -10.73
CA ILE A 64 12.84 -27.59 -11.91
C ILE A 64 12.99 -26.18 -12.51
N SER A 65 11.89 -25.39 -12.56
CA SER A 65 11.96 -23.99 -12.99
C SER A 65 12.87 -23.17 -12.07
N ILE A 66 12.70 -23.25 -10.75
CA ILE A 66 13.52 -22.51 -9.78
C ILE A 66 15.01 -22.83 -9.96
N ASP A 67 15.38 -24.11 -10.08
CA ASP A 67 16.77 -24.54 -10.33
C ASP A 67 17.37 -23.94 -11.61
N ILE A 68 16.59 -23.92 -12.69
CA ILE A 68 17.03 -23.42 -14.01
C ILE A 68 17.18 -21.90 -13.98
N SER A 69 16.22 -21.18 -13.38
CA SER A 69 16.32 -19.75 -13.15
C SER A 69 17.55 -19.43 -12.30
N LEU A 70 17.74 -20.09 -11.16
CA LEU A 70 18.83 -19.81 -10.21
C LEU A 70 20.21 -20.04 -10.85
N LYS A 71 20.31 -21.05 -11.72
CA LYS A 71 21.51 -21.31 -12.53
C LYS A 71 21.76 -20.23 -13.58
N ASN A 72 20.71 -19.73 -14.25
CA ASN A 72 20.85 -18.65 -15.22
C ASN A 72 21.20 -17.31 -14.52
N ALA A 73 20.52 -16.95 -13.42
CA ALA A 73 20.79 -15.73 -12.65
C ALA A 73 22.26 -15.65 -12.22
N LYS A 74 22.76 -16.71 -11.56
CA LYS A 74 24.18 -16.81 -11.14
C LYS A 74 25.12 -16.68 -12.34
N SER A 75 24.81 -17.32 -13.47
CA SER A 75 25.61 -17.21 -14.69
C SER A 75 25.63 -15.81 -15.29
N THR A 76 24.54 -15.03 -15.20
CA THR A 76 24.49 -13.66 -15.73
C THR A 76 25.14 -12.67 -14.75
N ARG A 77 24.89 -12.81 -13.44
CA ARG A 77 25.59 -12.07 -12.38
C ARG A 77 27.11 -12.17 -12.51
N ASP A 78 27.63 -13.38 -12.71
CA ASP A 78 29.06 -13.64 -12.82
C ASP A 78 29.64 -13.04 -14.13
N LEU A 79 28.84 -12.96 -15.19
CA LEU A 79 29.15 -12.23 -16.43
C LEU A 79 29.18 -10.71 -16.21
N VAL A 80 28.16 -10.13 -15.54
CA VAL A 80 28.12 -8.69 -15.22
C VAL A 80 29.32 -8.29 -14.36
N ASN A 81 29.63 -9.08 -13.33
CA ASN A 81 30.82 -8.89 -12.48
C ASN A 81 32.13 -8.92 -13.29
N THR A 82 32.19 -9.75 -14.34
CA THR A 82 33.32 -9.80 -15.28
C THR A 82 33.39 -8.55 -16.18
N LEU A 83 32.25 -8.09 -16.70
CA LEU A 83 32.16 -6.88 -17.53
C LEU A 83 32.48 -5.60 -16.72
N LEU A 84 32.00 -5.49 -15.48
CA LEU A 84 32.30 -4.41 -14.53
C LEU A 84 33.81 -4.24 -14.29
N LYS A 85 34.54 -5.36 -14.19
CA LYS A 85 36.01 -5.38 -14.04
C LYS A 85 36.76 -5.00 -15.32
N GLN A 86 36.17 -5.24 -16.49
CA GLN A 86 36.76 -4.92 -17.80
C GLN A 86 36.45 -3.49 -18.27
N ALA A 87 35.34 -2.90 -17.81
CA ALA A 87 34.93 -1.55 -18.20
C ALA A 87 35.95 -0.49 -17.76
N THR A 88 36.30 0.42 -18.68
CA THR A 88 37.15 1.60 -18.41
C THR A 88 36.36 2.91 -18.35
N ASP A 89 35.18 2.97 -18.96
CA ASP A 89 34.29 4.13 -18.91
C ASP A 89 33.53 4.20 -17.56
N PRO A 90 33.55 5.34 -16.84
CA PRO A 90 32.88 5.45 -15.54
C PRO A 90 31.36 5.27 -15.58
N LYS A 91 30.67 5.71 -16.63
CA LYS A 91 29.20 5.54 -16.75
C LYS A 91 28.85 4.09 -17.05
N LEU A 92 29.67 3.42 -17.87
CA LEU A 92 29.52 1.99 -18.13
C LEU A 92 29.74 1.17 -16.86
N LYS A 93 30.70 1.56 -15.99
CA LYS A 93 30.85 0.96 -14.66
C LYS A 93 29.59 1.10 -13.81
N THR A 94 29.05 2.31 -13.61
CA THR A 94 27.84 2.53 -12.80
C THR A 94 26.65 1.70 -13.28
N ARG A 95 26.53 1.46 -14.59
CA ARG A 95 25.47 0.61 -15.16
C ARG A 95 25.70 -0.88 -14.90
N TYR A 96 26.94 -1.36 -15.02
CA TYR A 96 27.26 -2.74 -14.62
C TYR A 96 27.18 -2.94 -13.09
N ASP A 97 27.40 -1.91 -12.27
CA ASP A 97 27.16 -1.94 -10.82
C ASP A 97 25.67 -2.16 -10.54
N SER A 98 24.78 -1.30 -11.07
CA SER A 98 23.32 -1.45 -10.88
C SER A 98 22.77 -2.74 -11.48
N CYS A 99 23.31 -3.22 -12.61
CA CYS A 99 22.99 -4.56 -13.09
C CYS A 99 23.49 -5.68 -12.19
N LEU A 100 24.60 -5.49 -11.47
CA LEU A 100 25.13 -6.48 -10.53
C LEU A 100 24.27 -6.54 -9.27
N GLU A 101 23.73 -5.40 -8.82
CA GLU A 101 22.69 -5.33 -7.78
C GLU A 101 21.45 -6.14 -8.19
N ASN A 102 20.81 -5.79 -9.31
CA ASN A 102 19.63 -6.54 -9.82
C ASN A 102 19.88 -8.06 -9.96
N TYR A 103 21.08 -8.46 -10.41
CA TYR A 103 21.45 -9.88 -10.56
C TYR A 103 22.00 -10.54 -9.27
N ASN A 104 22.16 -9.80 -8.17
CA ASN A 104 22.28 -10.36 -6.82
C ASN A 104 20.87 -10.59 -6.25
N ASP A 105 20.00 -9.59 -6.31
CA ASP A 105 18.62 -9.64 -5.81
C ASP A 105 17.87 -10.83 -6.46
N ALA A 106 17.94 -10.95 -7.79
CA ALA A 106 17.40 -12.09 -8.54
C ALA A 106 17.97 -13.46 -8.10
N VAL A 107 19.21 -13.53 -7.59
CA VAL A 107 19.84 -14.77 -7.12
C VAL A 107 19.36 -15.14 -5.72
N ASP A 108 19.14 -14.16 -4.86
CA ASP A 108 18.76 -14.38 -3.46
C ASP A 108 17.26 -14.65 -3.33
N ASP A 109 16.39 -13.92 -4.06
CA ASP A 109 14.96 -14.24 -4.19
C ASP A 109 14.73 -15.67 -4.74
N LEU A 110 15.46 -16.06 -5.79
CA LEU A 110 15.45 -17.42 -6.32
C LEU A 110 16.02 -18.47 -5.34
N GLY A 111 16.81 -18.04 -4.36
CA GLY A 111 17.30 -18.86 -3.26
C GLY A 111 16.21 -19.19 -2.24
N GLU A 112 15.23 -18.32 -2.05
CA GLU A 112 14.13 -18.51 -1.08
C GLU A 112 12.92 -19.28 -1.65
N LEU A 113 12.67 -19.24 -2.97
CA LEU A 113 11.54 -19.95 -3.59
C LEU A 113 11.38 -21.44 -3.18
N PRO A 114 12.44 -22.25 -2.99
CA PRO A 114 12.32 -23.62 -2.51
C PRO A 114 11.74 -23.75 -1.10
N SER A 115 11.93 -22.75 -0.21
CA SER A 115 11.30 -22.77 1.12
C SER A 115 9.81 -22.46 1.05
N PHE A 116 9.41 -21.45 0.26
CA PHE A 116 8.00 -21.12 0.04
C PHE A 116 7.23 -22.27 -0.64
N LEU A 117 7.84 -22.94 -1.61
CA LEU A 117 7.26 -24.12 -2.25
C LEU A 117 7.03 -25.27 -1.25
N LYS A 118 7.99 -25.48 -0.34
CA LYS A 118 7.93 -26.53 0.70
C LYS A 118 6.95 -26.21 1.82
N SER A 119 6.79 -24.94 2.21
CA SER A 119 5.76 -24.49 3.16
C SER A 119 4.36 -24.44 2.53
N LYS A 120 4.28 -24.44 1.20
CA LYS A 120 3.07 -24.20 0.38
C LYS A 120 2.54 -22.78 0.49
N ASP A 121 3.44 -21.84 0.80
CA ASP A 121 3.20 -20.41 0.70
C ASP A 121 3.29 -19.98 -0.77
N TYR A 122 2.22 -20.22 -1.51
CA TYR A 122 2.15 -19.88 -2.94
C TYR A 122 2.10 -18.37 -3.20
N ASP A 123 1.64 -17.59 -2.21
CA ASP A 123 1.50 -16.14 -2.36
C ASP A 123 2.86 -15.46 -2.11
N GLY A 124 3.62 -15.88 -1.09
CA GLY A 124 5.04 -15.53 -0.92
C GLY A 124 5.95 -16.02 -2.06
N LEU A 125 5.71 -17.23 -2.58
CA LEU A 125 6.40 -17.74 -3.79
C LEU A 125 6.11 -16.86 -5.02
N ASN A 126 4.86 -16.40 -5.19
CA ASN A 126 4.46 -15.56 -6.32
C ASN A 126 5.08 -14.16 -6.26
N ILE A 127 5.24 -13.57 -5.07
CA ILE A 127 5.86 -12.25 -4.88
C ILE A 127 7.33 -12.28 -5.36
N HIS A 128 8.15 -13.15 -4.80
CA HIS A 128 9.57 -13.24 -5.13
C HIS A 128 9.78 -13.73 -6.59
N ALA A 129 8.95 -14.67 -7.09
CA ALA A 129 8.99 -15.07 -8.50
C ALA A 129 8.61 -13.93 -9.48
N SER A 130 7.85 -12.93 -9.03
CA SER A 130 7.53 -11.74 -9.82
C SER A 130 8.68 -10.72 -9.81
N ALA A 131 9.30 -10.45 -8.66
CA ALA A 131 10.46 -9.55 -8.57
C ALA A 131 11.61 -10.00 -9.48
N VAL A 132 11.98 -11.29 -9.37
CA VAL A 132 12.94 -11.98 -10.25
C VAL A 132 12.66 -11.81 -11.74
N SER A 133 11.39 -11.61 -12.13
CA SER A 133 11.01 -11.43 -13.54
C SER A 133 11.27 -10.00 -14.05
N ASP A 134 11.30 -9.00 -13.16
CA ASP A 134 11.49 -7.57 -13.49
C ASP A 134 12.97 -7.11 -13.40
N ASP A 135 13.84 -7.81 -12.65
CA ASP A 135 15.28 -7.52 -12.50
C ASP A 135 16.08 -7.44 -13.83
N PRO A 136 15.90 -8.36 -14.81
CA PRO A 136 16.66 -8.35 -16.05
C PRO A 136 16.26 -7.20 -16.96
N SER A 137 14.96 -6.88 -17.03
CA SER A 137 14.46 -5.71 -17.76
C SER A 137 14.95 -4.41 -17.13
N THR A 138 15.01 -4.35 -15.81
CA THR A 138 15.56 -3.21 -15.07
C THR A 138 17.07 -3.05 -15.34
N CYS A 139 17.81 -4.15 -15.54
CA CYS A 139 19.21 -4.10 -15.97
C CYS A 139 19.34 -3.62 -17.43
N ASP A 140 18.54 -4.14 -18.35
CA ASP A 140 18.57 -3.75 -19.77
C ASP A 140 18.21 -2.26 -19.96
N ASP A 141 17.20 -1.75 -19.23
CA ASP A 141 16.74 -0.36 -19.29
C ASP A 141 17.84 0.65 -18.93
N ASN A 142 18.81 0.28 -18.07
CA ASN A 142 19.97 1.11 -17.75
C ASN A 142 20.83 1.45 -19.00
N PHE A 143 20.75 0.66 -20.08
CA PHE A 143 21.51 0.85 -21.32
C PHE A 143 20.72 1.53 -22.45
N SER A 144 19.53 2.07 -22.17
CA SER A 144 18.66 2.82 -23.11
C SER A 144 19.27 4.05 -23.80
N GLY A 145 20.52 4.41 -23.48
CA GLY A 145 21.35 5.38 -24.20
C GLY A 145 22.84 5.03 -24.04
N PRO A 146 23.78 5.70 -24.73
CA PRO A 146 25.20 5.34 -24.69
C PRO A 146 25.86 5.57 -23.31
N PRO A 147 26.88 4.77 -22.90
CA PRO A 147 27.46 3.62 -23.61
C PRO A 147 26.54 2.37 -23.56
N ALA A 148 26.32 1.73 -24.70
CA ALA A 148 25.37 0.62 -24.83
C ALA A 148 25.82 -0.66 -24.08
N GLU A 149 24.87 -1.57 -23.90
CA GLU A 149 25.08 -2.90 -23.31
C GLU A 149 26.07 -3.77 -24.11
N SER A 150 26.65 -4.77 -23.44
CA SER A 150 27.37 -5.84 -24.13
C SER A 150 26.35 -6.78 -24.79
N PRO A 151 26.50 -7.17 -26.08
CA PRO A 151 25.64 -8.19 -26.69
C PRO A 151 25.62 -9.52 -25.94
N GLN A 152 26.67 -9.82 -25.17
CA GLN A 152 26.76 -11.00 -24.31
C GLN A 152 25.84 -10.87 -23.07
N LEU A 153 25.74 -9.68 -22.50
CA LEU A 153 24.81 -9.40 -21.40
C LEU A 153 23.38 -9.44 -21.92
N LYS A 154 23.09 -8.76 -23.03
CA LYS A 154 21.74 -8.77 -23.62
C LYS A 154 21.24 -10.17 -23.93
N ALA A 155 22.06 -11.00 -24.57
CA ALA A 155 21.71 -12.40 -24.84
C ALA A 155 21.50 -13.24 -23.56
N ALA A 156 22.11 -12.87 -22.43
CA ALA A 156 21.90 -13.49 -21.14
C ALA A 156 20.60 -13.00 -20.47
N SER A 157 20.31 -11.69 -20.52
CA SER A 157 19.04 -11.09 -20.12
C SER A 157 17.86 -11.67 -20.91
N ASP A 158 17.91 -11.66 -22.23
CA ASP A 158 16.86 -12.17 -23.13
C ASP A 158 16.56 -13.65 -22.88
N LYS A 159 17.60 -14.46 -22.59
CA LYS A 159 17.48 -15.87 -22.23
C LYS A 159 16.81 -16.05 -20.86
N PHE A 160 17.12 -15.18 -19.90
CA PHE A 160 16.54 -15.21 -18.55
C PHE A 160 15.07 -14.75 -18.58
N GLN A 161 14.78 -13.60 -19.20
CA GLN A 161 13.43 -13.12 -19.52
C GLN A 161 12.65 -14.07 -20.45
N GLY A 162 13.35 -15.01 -21.11
CA GLY A 162 12.75 -16.11 -21.88
C GLY A 162 12.11 -17.17 -21.00
N PHE A 163 12.40 -17.15 -19.70
CA PHE A 163 12.04 -18.16 -18.72
C PHE A 163 11.36 -17.51 -17.50
N GLU A 164 10.20 -16.89 -17.74
CA GLU A 164 9.29 -16.51 -16.65
C GLU A 164 9.07 -17.72 -15.72
N VAL A 165 9.29 -17.52 -14.42
CA VAL A 165 9.00 -18.57 -13.44
C VAL A 165 7.52 -18.89 -13.53
N THR A 166 7.19 -20.17 -13.73
CA THR A 166 5.87 -20.68 -14.15
C THR A 166 4.75 -20.56 -13.10
N CYS A 167 4.85 -19.58 -12.20
CA CYS A 167 3.95 -19.30 -11.09
C CYS A 167 3.35 -17.88 -11.15
N SER A 168 3.99 -16.92 -11.85
CA SER A 168 3.59 -15.50 -11.86
C SER A 168 2.54 -15.11 -12.91
N SER A 169 2.14 -16.03 -13.81
CA SER A 169 1.15 -15.72 -14.83
C SER A 169 -0.30 -15.76 -14.30
N PRO A 170 -1.27 -15.12 -14.98
CA PRO A 170 -2.71 -15.21 -14.63
C PRO A 170 -3.28 -16.63 -14.59
N GLY A 171 -2.51 -17.64 -15.03
CA GLY A 171 -2.80 -19.06 -14.88
C GLY A 171 -2.67 -19.63 -13.46
N ALA A 172 -2.33 -18.83 -12.43
CA ALA A 172 -2.20 -19.23 -11.02
C ALA A 172 -3.42 -19.98 -10.44
N ALA A 173 -4.61 -19.83 -11.06
CA ALA A 173 -5.77 -20.69 -10.84
C ALA A 173 -5.47 -22.21 -10.98
N SER A 174 -4.43 -22.61 -11.73
CA SER A 174 -4.01 -24.02 -11.84
C SER A 174 -3.33 -24.53 -10.55
N CYS A 175 -2.56 -23.69 -9.86
CA CYS A 175 -1.97 -24.05 -8.56
C CYS A 175 -3.04 -24.07 -7.44
N LYS A 176 -3.96 -23.09 -7.42
CA LYS A 176 -5.05 -23.06 -6.43
C LYS A 176 -6.14 -24.15 -6.65
N ASN A 177 -6.34 -24.68 -7.87
CA ASN A 177 -7.40 -25.69 -8.16
C ASN A 177 -6.94 -27.15 -8.32
N ALA A 178 -5.65 -27.49 -8.22
CA ALA A 178 -5.15 -28.85 -8.47
C ALA A 178 -5.41 -29.88 -7.35
N VAL A 179 -5.90 -29.47 -6.17
CA VAL A 179 -6.05 -30.35 -4.99
C VAL A 179 -7.48 -30.88 -4.81
N TYR A 180 -8.51 -30.16 -5.29
CA TYR A 180 -9.92 -30.52 -5.10
C TYR A 180 -10.47 -31.46 -6.19
N LYS A 181 -9.87 -32.66 -6.39
CA LYS A 181 -10.43 -33.65 -7.33
C LYS A 181 -10.17 -35.14 -7.10
N VAL A 182 -10.17 -35.62 -5.85
CA VAL A 182 -10.24 -37.06 -5.52
C VAL A 182 -11.26 -37.30 -4.40
N ASP A 183 -12.00 -38.42 -4.48
CA ASP A 183 -12.87 -39.03 -3.44
C ASP A 183 -13.99 -38.20 -2.77
N ALA A 184 -14.74 -37.46 -3.59
CA ALA A 184 -15.99 -36.81 -3.19
C ALA A 184 -17.19 -37.77 -2.94
N MET A 185 -17.00 -38.93 -2.28
CA MET A 185 -18.13 -39.81 -1.91
C MET A 185 -17.91 -40.74 -0.69
N LYS A 186 -17.41 -40.21 0.45
CA LYS A 186 -17.41 -40.93 1.75
C LYS A 186 -17.38 -40.09 3.04
N VAL A 187 -16.81 -38.88 3.00
CA VAL A 187 -16.53 -38.08 4.23
C VAL A 187 -17.74 -37.32 4.78
N PHE A 188 -18.82 -37.20 4.00
CA PHE A 188 -19.95 -36.27 4.22
C PHE A 188 -20.73 -36.46 5.54
N VAL A 189 -20.57 -37.57 6.24
CA VAL A 189 -21.32 -37.92 7.47
C VAL A 189 -20.58 -37.51 8.75
N ILE A 190 -19.26 -37.27 8.70
CA ILE A 190 -18.41 -37.12 9.90
C ILE A 190 -18.04 -35.66 10.21
N LEU A 191 -18.01 -34.76 9.22
CA LEU A 191 -17.53 -33.38 9.41
C LEU A 191 -18.58 -32.39 9.97
N LEU A 192 -19.86 -32.73 9.98
CA LEU A 192 -20.95 -31.83 10.43
C LEU A 192 -20.75 -31.24 11.85
N PRO A 193 -20.31 -32.01 12.87
CA PRO A 193 -20.02 -31.45 14.20
C PRO A 193 -18.76 -30.57 14.21
N ILE A 194 -17.75 -30.93 13.42
CA ILE A 194 -16.45 -30.23 13.37
C ILE A 194 -16.60 -28.86 12.70
N LEU A 195 -17.48 -28.74 11.71
CA LEU A 195 -17.80 -27.47 11.05
C LEU A 195 -18.38 -26.43 12.03
N TRP A 196 -19.18 -26.87 13.02
CA TRP A 196 -19.70 -25.98 14.07
C TRP A 196 -18.61 -25.49 15.03
N VAL A 197 -17.60 -26.32 15.34
CA VAL A 197 -16.44 -25.93 16.17
C VAL A 197 -15.54 -24.94 15.43
N LEU A 198 -15.35 -25.13 14.12
CA LEU A 198 -14.54 -24.21 13.29
C LEU A 198 -15.22 -22.86 13.06
N VAL A 199 -16.56 -22.81 12.95
CA VAL A 199 -17.31 -21.52 12.88
C VAL A 199 -17.22 -20.72 14.19
N ALA A 200 -16.98 -21.38 15.33
CA ALA A 200 -16.73 -20.73 16.62
C ALA A 200 -15.27 -20.23 16.79
N LEU A 201 -14.37 -20.53 15.85
CA LEU A 201 -12.97 -20.13 15.86
C LEU A 201 -12.63 -19.32 14.60
N GLN A 202 -12.98 -18.03 14.61
CA GLN A 202 -12.45 -17.07 13.65
C GLN A 202 -10.95 -16.86 13.89
N GLY A 203 -10.13 -17.75 13.32
CA GLY A 203 -8.69 -17.53 13.20
C GLY A 203 -8.45 -16.36 12.25
N VAL A 204 -8.06 -15.21 12.79
CA VAL A 204 -7.75 -14.02 12.01
C VAL A 204 -6.43 -14.23 11.26
N ALA A 205 -6.51 -14.38 9.94
CA ALA A 205 -5.36 -14.45 9.05
C ALA A 205 -5.00 -13.03 8.56
N SER A 206 -4.26 -12.27 9.37
CA SER A 206 -4.00 -10.84 9.18
C SER A 206 -2.86 -10.52 8.19
N HIS A 207 -2.93 -11.05 6.97
CA HIS A 207 -2.09 -10.62 5.83
C HIS A 207 -2.97 -10.51 4.57
N GLU A 208 -3.79 -9.45 4.49
CA GLU A 208 -4.32 -8.99 3.20
C GLU A 208 -3.39 -7.90 2.66
N ASP A 209 -3.13 -7.90 1.35
CA ASP A 209 -2.39 -6.80 0.71
C ASP A 209 -3.07 -5.45 0.95
N HIS A 210 -2.26 -4.44 1.28
CA HIS A 210 -2.69 -3.07 1.51
C HIS A 210 -3.63 -2.61 0.38
N PRO A 211 -4.83 -2.06 0.66
CA PRO A 211 -5.85 -1.82 -0.36
C PRO A 211 -5.40 -1.01 -1.59
N LEU A 212 -4.46 -0.07 -1.45
CA LEU A 212 -3.91 0.67 -2.60
C LEU A 212 -2.97 -0.17 -3.49
N ALA A 213 -2.37 -1.25 -2.97
CA ALA A 213 -1.57 -2.19 -3.77
C ALA A 213 -2.43 -3.07 -4.69
N ARG A 214 -3.72 -3.29 -4.35
CA ARG A 214 -4.69 -3.99 -5.21
C ARG A 214 -4.88 -3.30 -6.56
N ILE A 215 -4.63 -1.98 -6.62
CA ILE A 215 -4.51 -1.22 -7.86
C ILE A 215 -3.03 -1.10 -8.22
N ALA A 216 -2.57 -1.89 -9.19
CA ALA A 216 -1.20 -1.81 -9.71
C ALA A 216 -0.97 -0.54 -10.54
N VAL A 217 -0.97 0.64 -9.90
CA VAL A 217 -0.82 1.98 -10.56
C VAL A 217 0.44 2.04 -11.43
N HIS A 218 1.51 1.36 -11.03
CA HIS A 218 2.76 1.26 -11.79
C HIS A 218 2.64 0.44 -13.09
N LYS A 219 1.59 -0.39 -13.25
CA LYS A 219 1.24 -1.13 -14.48
C LYS A 219 0.06 -0.49 -15.22
N ALA A 220 -0.45 0.66 -14.78
CA ALA A 220 -1.59 1.34 -15.39
C ALA A 220 -1.19 2.07 -16.70
N ILE A 221 -1.77 1.65 -17.82
CA ILE A 221 -1.53 2.23 -19.15
C ILE A 221 -2.53 3.37 -19.42
N VAL A 222 -2.08 4.42 -20.12
CA VAL A 222 -2.88 5.60 -20.49
C VAL A 222 -3.92 5.29 -21.58
N ALA A 223 -5.00 4.59 -21.22
CA ALA A 223 -6.10 4.22 -22.12
C ALA A 223 -7.32 5.15 -21.97
N LEU A 224 -7.24 6.37 -22.51
CA LEU A 224 -8.33 7.34 -22.44
C LEU A 224 -9.36 7.13 -23.56
N ASP A 225 -10.64 6.93 -23.23
CA ASP A 225 -11.75 6.99 -24.21
C ASP A 225 -12.17 8.46 -24.37
N ALA A 226 -12.00 9.03 -25.56
CA ALA A 226 -12.42 10.40 -25.87
C ALA A 226 -13.94 10.63 -25.76
N ARG A 227 -14.75 9.57 -25.58
CA ARG A 227 -16.19 9.63 -25.29
C ARG A 227 -16.52 9.44 -23.82
N ALA A 228 -15.54 9.06 -22.98
CA ALA A 228 -15.70 9.02 -21.54
C ALA A 228 -15.43 10.40 -20.92
N TYR A 229 -16.15 10.70 -19.85
CA TYR A 229 -15.98 11.94 -19.10
C TYR A 229 -16.00 11.66 -17.59
N ILE A 230 -15.29 12.50 -16.86
CA ILE A 230 -15.43 12.68 -15.42
C ILE A 230 -15.34 14.17 -15.10
N LYS A 231 -16.19 14.65 -14.18
CA LYS A 231 -16.25 16.04 -13.74
C LYS A 231 -16.33 16.07 -12.21
N ALA A 232 -15.73 17.08 -11.60
CA ALA A 232 -15.58 17.18 -10.16
C ALA A 232 -16.06 18.56 -9.68
N SER A 233 -17.02 18.59 -8.74
CA SER A 233 -17.65 19.82 -8.28
C SER A 233 -17.92 19.83 -6.76
N PRO A 234 -17.68 20.95 -6.05
CA PRO A 234 -17.10 22.22 -6.55
C PRO A 234 -15.60 22.09 -6.90
N SER A 235 -15.06 23.10 -7.59
CA SER A 235 -13.64 23.15 -8.00
C SER A 235 -12.70 23.83 -7.00
N ILE A 236 -13.25 24.53 -6.01
CA ILE A 236 -12.50 25.14 -4.90
C ILE A 236 -13.14 24.69 -3.60
N LEU A 237 -12.34 24.08 -2.72
CA LEU A 237 -12.74 23.55 -1.41
C LEU A 237 -12.26 24.47 -0.27
N GLY A 238 -12.84 24.36 0.91
CA GLY A 238 -12.42 25.09 2.12
C GLY A 238 -12.58 26.60 2.03
N SER A 239 -13.46 27.10 1.15
CA SER A 239 -13.68 28.55 0.94
C SER A 239 -14.22 29.28 2.18
N ASN A 240 -14.76 28.52 3.14
CA ASN A 240 -15.23 28.95 4.46
C ASN A 240 -14.22 28.68 5.60
N GLY A 241 -13.01 28.25 5.28
CA GLY A 241 -11.97 27.87 6.24
C GLY A 241 -11.96 26.39 6.65
N LEU A 242 -12.84 25.54 6.09
CA LEU A 242 -12.81 24.10 6.34
C LEU A 242 -11.57 23.43 5.74
N ASN A 243 -11.03 22.46 6.48
CA ASN A 243 -9.94 21.56 6.09
C ASN A 243 -10.42 20.19 5.58
N GLN A 244 -11.73 19.98 5.50
CA GLN A 244 -12.38 18.82 4.91
C GLN A 244 -13.66 19.26 4.19
N GLU A 245 -13.94 18.75 2.99
CA GLU A 245 -15.18 19.08 2.26
C GLU A 245 -15.64 17.93 1.35
N TRP A 246 -16.96 17.84 1.14
CA TRP A 246 -17.59 16.85 0.27
C TRP A 246 -17.56 17.29 -1.19
N ILE A 247 -17.00 16.45 -2.05
CA ILE A 247 -17.04 16.64 -3.50
C ILE A 247 -18.04 15.69 -4.15
N THR A 248 -18.74 16.16 -5.18
CA THR A 248 -19.55 15.32 -6.09
C THR A 248 -18.80 15.12 -7.40
N LEU A 249 -18.64 13.85 -7.78
CA LEU A 249 -18.12 13.44 -9.08
C LEU A 249 -19.28 13.01 -9.97
N GLU A 250 -19.27 13.43 -11.23
CA GLU A 250 -20.17 12.94 -12.27
C GLU A 250 -19.36 12.36 -13.42
N TYR A 251 -19.68 11.14 -13.85
CA TYR A 251 -18.90 10.44 -14.85
C TYR A 251 -19.73 9.53 -15.75
N GLY A 252 -19.18 9.23 -16.92
CA GLY A 252 -19.73 8.23 -17.82
C GLY A 252 -18.75 7.73 -18.88
N THR A 253 -19.04 6.54 -19.40
CA THR A 253 -18.27 5.82 -20.43
C THR A 253 -19.24 5.22 -21.46
N SER A 254 -18.73 4.97 -22.66
CA SER A 254 -19.49 4.27 -23.71
C SER A 254 -19.39 2.73 -23.59
N ILE A 255 -18.49 2.21 -22.75
CA ILE A 255 -18.19 0.78 -22.60
C ILE A 255 -18.00 0.47 -21.09
N PRO A 256 -19.08 0.36 -20.28
CA PRO A 256 -18.97 0.16 -18.83
C PRO A 256 -18.77 -1.31 -18.42
N SER A 257 -17.86 -1.58 -17.48
CA SER A 257 -17.82 -2.83 -16.70
C SER A 257 -18.38 -2.67 -15.29
N ASN A 258 -18.38 -3.77 -14.53
CA ASN A 258 -18.56 -3.72 -13.07
C ASN A 258 -17.25 -3.36 -12.34
N ASP A 259 -16.12 -3.57 -13.01
CA ASP A 259 -14.76 -3.47 -12.45
C ASP A 259 -14.18 -2.06 -12.64
N ASP A 260 -14.93 -1.17 -13.30
CA ASP A 260 -14.61 0.23 -13.53
C ASP A 260 -14.49 0.98 -12.18
N TRP A 261 -13.44 1.77 -12.00
CA TRP A 261 -13.17 2.49 -10.75
C TRP A 261 -12.66 3.91 -11.01
N VAL A 262 -13.07 4.83 -10.12
CA VAL A 262 -12.60 6.21 -10.07
C VAL A 262 -11.44 6.29 -9.08
N GLY A 263 -10.27 6.75 -9.53
CA GLY A 263 -9.14 7.07 -8.66
C GLY A 263 -9.07 8.54 -8.30
N VAL A 264 -8.70 8.84 -7.05
CA VAL A 264 -8.39 10.19 -6.55
C VAL A 264 -6.87 10.35 -6.49
N PHE A 265 -6.33 11.33 -7.22
CA PHE A 265 -4.89 11.55 -7.34
C PHE A 265 -4.49 12.92 -6.81
N SER A 266 -3.37 12.99 -6.07
CA SER A 266 -2.72 14.25 -5.69
C SER A 266 -1.19 14.08 -5.72
N PRO A 267 -0.42 14.99 -6.35
CA PRO A 267 -0.87 16.20 -7.05
C PRO A 267 -1.76 15.94 -8.27
N GLY A 268 -2.64 16.90 -8.57
CA GLY A 268 -3.69 16.84 -9.58
C GLY A 268 -3.23 17.07 -11.02
N ASN A 269 -1.96 17.42 -11.25
CA ASN A 269 -1.34 17.50 -12.57
C ASN A 269 -1.16 16.10 -13.18
N PHE A 270 -2.25 15.54 -13.70
CA PHE A 270 -2.33 14.19 -14.25
C PHE A 270 -1.59 14.05 -15.58
N ARG A 271 -0.26 14.03 -15.50
CA ARG A 271 0.61 13.29 -16.40
C ARG A 271 0.93 11.99 -15.69
N LEU A 272 0.74 10.84 -16.32
CA LEU A 272 1.10 9.52 -15.76
C LEU A 272 2.62 9.25 -15.76
N THR A 273 3.39 10.30 -15.45
CA THR A 273 4.72 10.20 -14.85
C THR A 273 4.59 9.71 -13.40
N ARG A 274 5.68 9.16 -12.83
CA ARG A 274 5.75 8.56 -11.48
C ARG A 274 5.66 9.59 -10.31
N ALA A 275 4.78 10.58 -10.41
CA ALA A 275 4.72 11.78 -9.57
C ALA A 275 3.34 12.08 -8.93
N SER A 276 2.23 11.61 -9.52
CA SER A 276 0.89 11.72 -8.93
C SER A 276 0.53 10.43 -8.18
N THR A 277 0.27 10.55 -6.88
CA THR A 277 -0.01 9.41 -6.00
C THR A 277 -1.52 9.14 -5.93
N LEU A 278 -1.92 7.86 -6.04
CA LEU A 278 -3.30 7.45 -5.79
C LEU A 278 -3.57 7.49 -4.29
N LEU A 279 -4.49 8.34 -3.85
CA LEU A 279 -4.85 8.51 -2.44
C LEU A 279 -5.90 7.49 -2.00
N GLN A 280 -6.94 7.35 -2.82
CA GLN A 280 -8.07 6.44 -2.61
C GLN A 280 -8.74 6.14 -3.95
N TYR A 281 -9.45 5.03 -4.04
CA TYR A 281 -10.21 4.65 -5.23
C TYR A 281 -11.59 4.08 -4.86
N GLN A 282 -12.53 4.15 -5.80
CA GLN A 282 -13.86 3.57 -5.59
C GLN A 282 -14.51 3.09 -6.89
N PHE A 283 -15.21 1.96 -6.83
CA PHE A 283 -15.90 1.38 -7.98
C PHE A 283 -17.03 2.28 -8.49
N ALA A 284 -17.09 2.46 -9.80
CA ALA A 284 -17.99 3.36 -10.51
C ALA A 284 -19.48 2.96 -10.39
N ASN A 285 -19.75 1.73 -9.92
CA ASN A 285 -21.09 1.20 -9.66
C ASN A 285 -21.54 1.34 -8.19
N ARG A 286 -20.69 1.71 -7.22
CA ARG A 286 -21.02 1.69 -5.77
C ARG A 286 -22.29 2.47 -5.43
N SER A 287 -22.46 3.66 -6.02
CA SER A 287 -23.64 4.51 -5.84
C SER A 287 -24.71 4.36 -6.92
N ASN A 288 -24.45 3.57 -7.97
CA ASN A 288 -25.43 3.27 -9.02
C ASN A 288 -25.30 1.82 -9.51
N PRO A 289 -26.10 0.87 -8.97
CA PRO A 289 -26.13 -0.51 -9.43
C PRO A 289 -26.50 -0.70 -10.92
N ASN A 290 -27.10 0.31 -11.57
CA ASN A 290 -27.40 0.27 -13.00
C ASN A 290 -26.23 0.76 -13.89
N TYR A 291 -25.07 1.13 -13.32
CA TYR A 291 -23.92 1.67 -14.06
C TYR A 291 -23.53 0.83 -15.29
N LYS A 292 -23.42 -0.49 -15.13
CA LYS A 292 -23.12 -1.45 -16.23
C LYS A 292 -24.15 -1.46 -17.36
N ARG A 293 -25.34 -0.86 -17.18
CA ARG A 293 -26.38 -0.70 -18.21
C ARG A 293 -26.48 0.73 -18.75
N THR A 294 -26.15 1.73 -17.94
CA THR A 294 -26.31 3.16 -18.29
C THR A 294 -25.04 3.81 -18.81
N GLY A 295 -23.87 3.25 -18.50
CA GLY A 295 -22.57 3.89 -18.71
C GLY A 295 -22.41 5.19 -17.93
N LYS A 296 -23.19 5.42 -16.86
CA LYS A 296 -23.25 6.70 -16.13
C LYS A 296 -23.38 6.48 -14.64
N GLY A 297 -22.60 7.22 -13.86
CA GLY A 297 -22.64 7.20 -12.40
C GLY A 297 -22.25 8.53 -11.78
N SER A 298 -22.36 8.59 -10.46
CA SER A 298 -21.91 9.69 -9.64
C SER A 298 -21.44 9.15 -8.30
N LEU A 299 -20.38 9.73 -7.75
CA LEU A 299 -19.87 9.44 -6.41
C LEU A 299 -19.88 10.72 -5.59
N LYS A 300 -20.05 10.56 -4.27
CA LYS A 300 -19.67 11.57 -3.30
C LYS A 300 -18.50 11.02 -2.50
N LEU A 301 -17.47 11.84 -2.34
CA LEU A 301 -16.27 11.53 -1.56
C LEU A 301 -16.01 12.72 -0.63
N GLN A 302 -15.55 12.48 0.59
CA GLN A 302 -14.97 13.52 1.41
C GLN A 302 -13.49 13.66 1.04
N LEU A 303 -13.02 14.89 0.85
CA LEU A 303 -11.60 15.20 0.70
C LEU A 303 -11.11 15.98 1.92
N ILE A 304 -9.85 15.74 2.27
CA ILE A 304 -9.12 16.46 3.32
C ILE A 304 -8.04 17.36 2.69
N ASN A 305 -7.69 18.46 3.34
CA ASN A 305 -6.66 19.38 2.87
C ASN A 305 -5.25 18.91 3.24
N GLN A 306 -4.75 17.93 2.49
CA GLN A 306 -3.42 17.35 2.66
C GLN A 306 -2.37 17.99 1.74
N ARG A 307 -2.41 19.31 1.51
CA ARG A 307 -1.59 20.04 0.51
C ARG A 307 -1.86 19.63 -0.95
N SER A 308 -1.29 20.40 -1.88
CA SER A 308 -1.42 20.20 -3.33
C SER A 308 -2.87 20.30 -3.86
N ASP A 309 -3.02 20.04 -5.15
CA ASP A 309 -4.28 19.91 -5.87
C ASP A 309 -4.69 18.43 -6.04
N PHE A 310 -5.91 18.22 -6.53
CA PHE A 310 -6.55 16.93 -6.76
C PHE A 310 -7.05 16.82 -8.20
N SER A 311 -6.97 15.63 -8.77
CA SER A 311 -7.69 15.24 -10.00
C SER A 311 -8.25 13.83 -9.87
N PHE A 312 -9.29 13.55 -10.64
CA PHE A 312 -10.02 12.29 -10.63
C PHE A 312 -9.93 11.61 -12.00
N ALA A 313 -9.68 10.31 -12.03
CA ALA A 313 -9.54 9.56 -13.28
C ALA A 313 -10.45 8.33 -13.36
N LEU A 314 -11.13 8.18 -14.50
CA LEU A 314 -11.91 7.01 -14.94
C LEU A 314 -12.03 7.06 -16.47
N PHE A 315 -11.13 6.35 -17.19
CA PHE A 315 -10.98 6.38 -18.66
C PHE A 315 -10.80 7.78 -19.30
N SER A 316 -10.67 8.81 -18.46
CA SER A 316 -10.76 10.24 -18.76
C SER A 316 -10.32 10.97 -17.49
N VAL A 317 -9.94 12.24 -17.58
CA VAL A 317 -9.41 13.04 -16.46
C VAL A 317 -10.34 14.21 -16.17
N SER A 318 -10.58 14.50 -14.90
CA SER A 318 -11.44 15.60 -14.47
C SER A 318 -10.80 16.97 -14.68
N ASN A 319 -11.58 18.02 -14.43
CA ASN A 319 -11.02 19.28 -13.98
C ASN A 319 -10.22 19.08 -12.69
N THR A 320 -9.16 19.87 -12.52
CA THR A 320 -8.44 20.02 -11.24
C THR A 320 -9.38 20.59 -10.18
N VAL A 321 -9.11 20.23 -8.92
CA VAL A 321 -9.79 20.73 -7.72
C VAL A 321 -8.75 21.01 -6.64
N ALA A 322 -8.89 22.09 -5.88
CA ALA A 322 -7.95 22.43 -4.81
C ALA A 322 -8.66 23.10 -3.62
N PHE A 323 -8.05 23.03 -2.43
CA PHE A 323 -8.47 23.88 -1.32
C PHE A 323 -8.05 25.34 -1.55
N ALA A 324 -8.79 26.30 -1.03
CA ALA A 324 -8.51 27.74 -1.16
C ALA A 324 -7.15 28.16 -0.57
N ASN A 325 -6.58 27.35 0.33
CA ASN A 325 -5.21 27.43 0.82
C ASN A 325 -4.69 26.00 1.08
N PRO A 326 -4.05 25.33 0.11
CA PRO A 326 -3.56 23.97 0.28
C PRO A 326 -2.47 23.87 1.37
N ASN A 327 -1.73 24.95 1.58
CA ASN A 327 -0.55 24.97 2.46
C ASN A 327 -0.90 25.29 3.92
N ALA A 328 -2.20 25.40 4.27
CA ALA A 328 -2.66 25.80 5.59
C ALA A 328 -2.05 24.97 6.75
N PRO A 329 -1.84 25.57 7.95
CA PRO A 329 -1.44 24.83 9.14
C PRO A 329 -2.62 24.02 9.68
N LEU A 330 -2.48 22.69 9.71
CA LEU A 330 -3.58 21.75 9.94
C LEU A 330 -3.17 20.57 10.83
N TYR A 331 -4.19 19.90 11.35
CA TYR A 331 -4.10 18.62 12.07
C TYR A 331 -3.11 18.65 13.25
N PRO A 332 -3.27 19.61 14.20
CA PRO A 332 -2.42 19.67 15.38
C PRO A 332 -2.66 18.48 16.30
N ARG A 333 -1.57 17.81 16.67
CA ARG A 333 -1.50 16.78 17.72
C ARG A 333 -0.67 17.28 18.90
N LEU A 334 -1.25 17.17 20.09
CA LEU A 334 -0.62 17.44 21.36
C LEU A 334 0.14 16.20 21.85
N ALA A 335 1.31 16.40 22.46
CA ALA A 335 2.02 15.34 23.18
C ALA A 335 2.76 15.92 24.39
N GLN A 336 2.82 15.15 25.48
CA GLN A 336 3.53 15.59 26.69
C GLN A 336 5.01 15.82 26.42
N GLY A 337 5.51 16.95 26.93
CA GLY A 337 6.88 17.36 26.81
C GLY A 337 7.85 16.57 27.69
N LYS A 338 9.06 17.09 27.82
CA LYS A 338 10.14 16.50 28.63
C LYS A 338 9.91 16.65 30.14
N THR A 339 9.04 17.58 30.53
CA THR A 339 8.61 17.83 31.91
C THR A 339 7.09 17.88 32.00
N TRP A 340 6.55 17.69 33.21
CA TRP A 340 5.10 17.68 33.48
C TRP A 340 4.39 19.02 33.17
N ASN A 341 5.15 20.12 33.18
CA ASN A 341 4.71 21.48 32.87
C ASN A 341 5.01 21.90 31.41
N GLU A 342 5.32 20.96 30.52
CA GLU A 342 5.58 21.18 29.09
C GLU A 342 4.55 20.40 28.24
N MET A 343 3.91 21.10 27.30
CA MET A 343 3.10 20.48 26.24
C MET A 343 3.71 20.81 24.89
N THR A 344 3.76 19.85 23.98
CA THR A 344 4.11 20.12 22.58
C THR A 344 2.86 20.24 21.73
N VAL A 345 2.90 21.13 20.74
CA VAL A 345 1.91 21.22 19.66
C VAL A 345 2.65 20.89 18.36
N THR A 346 2.32 19.75 17.75
CA THR A 346 2.90 19.32 16.47
C THR A 346 1.84 19.35 15.37
N TRP A 347 2.09 20.04 14.25
CA TRP A 347 1.13 20.18 13.14
C TRP A 347 1.81 20.06 11.77
N THR A 348 1.01 19.89 10.71
CA THR A 348 1.51 19.81 9.33
C THR A 348 1.14 21.09 8.56
N SER A 349 1.98 21.56 7.65
CA SER A 349 1.65 22.63 6.69
C SER A 349 2.37 22.45 5.35
N GLY A 350 2.07 23.32 4.39
CA GLY A 350 2.79 23.41 3.12
C GLY A 350 3.73 24.61 3.03
N TYR A 351 4.20 25.17 4.15
CA TYR A 351 5.13 26.31 4.15
C TYR A 351 6.49 25.91 4.74
N ASP A 352 7.55 26.12 3.95
CA ASP A 352 8.93 25.98 4.43
C ASP A 352 9.32 27.17 5.33
N ILE A 353 10.37 27.00 6.14
CA ILE A 353 10.96 28.08 6.97
C ILE A 353 11.50 29.25 6.12
N ASN A 354 11.76 29.02 4.83
CA ASN A 354 12.14 30.07 3.87
C ASN A 354 10.92 30.85 3.32
N GLU A 355 9.70 30.33 3.47
CA GLU A 355 8.46 30.97 3.00
C GLU A 355 7.68 31.66 4.14
N ALA A 356 7.67 31.04 5.32
CA ALA A 356 7.02 31.58 6.51
C ALA A 356 7.73 31.16 7.80
N GLU A 357 7.75 32.06 8.78
CA GLU A 357 8.18 31.78 10.16
C GLU A 357 7.02 31.11 10.92
N PRO A 358 7.15 29.85 11.36
CA PRO A 358 6.09 29.11 12.05
C PRO A 358 6.14 29.35 13.57
N PHE A 359 4.99 29.58 14.19
CA PHE A 359 4.87 29.82 15.63
C PHE A 359 3.51 29.36 16.16
N VAL A 360 3.42 29.11 17.47
CA VAL A 360 2.14 28.92 18.16
C VAL A 360 1.86 30.15 19.01
N GLU A 361 0.68 30.76 18.85
CA GLU A 361 0.17 31.82 19.73
C GLU A 361 -0.79 31.20 20.74
N TRP A 362 -0.50 31.32 22.04
CA TRP A 362 -1.19 30.56 23.08
C TRP A 362 -1.13 31.23 24.46
N GLY A 363 -1.99 30.81 25.38
CA GLY A 363 -1.99 31.26 26.76
C GLY A 363 -3.21 30.76 27.53
N PRO A 364 -3.35 31.06 28.83
CA PRO A 364 -4.53 30.71 29.62
C PRO A 364 -5.81 31.19 28.94
N GLN A 365 -6.91 30.41 29.04
CA GLN A 365 -8.18 30.78 28.44
C GLN A 365 -8.70 32.12 29.01
N GLY A 366 -8.83 33.13 28.16
CA GLY A 366 -9.20 34.50 28.55
C GLY A 366 -8.05 35.34 29.15
N GLY A 367 -6.85 34.77 29.28
CA GLY A 367 -5.64 35.47 29.72
C GLY A 367 -4.80 36.02 28.56
N GLN A 368 -3.69 36.68 28.92
CA GLN A 368 -2.71 37.16 27.94
C GLN A 368 -2.12 35.98 27.14
N GLN A 369 -2.08 36.12 25.82
CA GLN A 369 -1.43 35.16 24.92
C GLN A 369 0.04 35.57 24.70
N THR A 370 0.91 34.58 24.54
CA THR A 370 2.32 34.69 24.15
C THR A 370 2.57 33.92 22.84
N ARG A 371 3.79 33.95 22.32
CA ARG A 371 4.21 33.14 21.16
C ARG A 371 5.39 32.25 21.51
N SER A 372 5.27 30.96 21.20
CA SER A 372 6.39 30.02 21.26
C SER A 372 7.06 29.87 19.90
N PRO A 373 8.40 29.75 19.84
CA PRO A 373 9.12 29.37 18.63
C PRO A 373 8.84 27.90 18.27
N THR A 374 9.25 27.49 17.07
CA THR A 374 8.88 26.20 16.48
C THR A 374 10.07 25.59 15.75
N GLY A 375 10.31 24.29 15.97
CA GLY A 375 11.20 23.51 15.10
C GLY A 375 10.41 22.97 13.90
N THR A 376 10.98 23.05 12.71
CA THR A 376 10.40 22.45 11.49
C THR A 376 11.25 21.25 11.08
N LEU A 377 10.60 20.14 10.77
CA LEU A 377 11.17 18.93 10.20
C LEU A 377 10.43 18.56 8.92
N THR A 378 11.14 17.86 8.03
CA THR A 378 10.58 17.15 6.89
C THR A 378 11.56 16.03 6.50
N PHE A 379 11.13 15.12 5.63
CA PHE A 379 11.95 14.06 5.07
C PHE A 379 11.67 13.99 3.56
N ASP A 380 12.65 13.53 2.80
CA ASP A 380 12.51 13.34 1.36
C ASP A 380 12.35 11.86 1.00
N ARG A 381 12.12 11.59 -0.29
CA ARG A 381 12.02 10.22 -0.82
C ARG A 381 13.28 9.39 -0.54
N SER A 382 14.46 10.01 -0.46
CA SER A 382 15.73 9.32 -0.24
C SER A 382 15.93 8.85 1.22
N SER A 383 15.13 9.39 2.14
CA SER A 383 15.13 9.06 3.57
C SER A 383 14.48 7.70 3.89
N LEU A 384 13.69 7.14 2.95
CA LEU A 384 12.88 5.93 3.16
C LEU A 384 13.57 4.65 2.67
N CYS A 385 13.45 3.55 3.39
CA CYS A 385 14.27 2.36 3.17
C CYS A 385 13.87 1.47 1.98
N GLY A 386 12.64 1.55 1.47
CA GLY A 386 12.20 0.64 0.40
C GLY A 386 10.83 0.91 -0.19
N ALA A 387 10.33 0.00 -1.03
CA ALA A 387 9.02 0.10 -1.68
C ALA A 387 7.89 -0.47 -0.79
N PRO A 388 6.65 0.06 -0.86
CA PRO A 388 6.20 1.15 -1.73
C PRO A 388 6.59 2.58 -1.28
N ALA A 389 7.07 2.78 -0.05
CA ALA A 389 7.34 4.11 0.54
C ALA A 389 8.26 5.01 -0.33
N ARG A 390 9.40 4.46 -0.74
CA ARG A 390 10.41 5.11 -1.61
C ARG A 390 9.95 5.22 -3.07
N THR A 391 8.90 4.52 -3.49
CA THR A 391 8.51 4.33 -4.91
C THR A 391 7.10 4.83 -5.24
N VAL A 392 6.08 3.96 -5.20
CA VAL A 392 4.73 4.22 -5.72
C VAL A 392 3.79 4.86 -4.71
N GLY A 393 4.04 4.65 -3.42
CA GLY A 393 3.26 5.23 -2.33
C GLY A 393 3.88 6.50 -1.73
N TRP A 394 5.06 6.93 -2.22
CA TRP A 394 5.63 8.24 -1.89
C TRP A 394 4.60 9.34 -2.13
N ARG A 395 4.44 10.22 -1.13
CA ARG A 395 3.79 11.51 -1.27
C ARG A 395 4.57 12.51 -0.43
N ASP A 396 4.70 13.73 -0.94
CA ASP A 396 5.40 14.81 -0.25
C ASP A 396 4.70 15.14 1.08
N PRO A 397 5.38 15.06 2.24
CA PRO A 397 4.76 15.29 3.55
C PRO A 397 4.55 16.78 3.86
N GLY A 398 5.05 17.69 3.04
CA GLY A 398 5.18 19.10 3.38
C GLY A 398 6.14 19.29 4.55
N PHE A 399 5.72 20.10 5.52
CA PHE A 399 6.52 20.48 6.66
C PHE A 399 5.79 20.15 7.96
N ILE A 400 6.46 19.45 8.86
CA ILE A 400 5.96 19.12 10.20
C ILE A 400 6.61 20.10 11.17
N HIS A 401 5.79 20.72 12.00
CA HIS A 401 6.19 21.83 12.87
C HIS A 401 5.87 21.47 14.31
N THR A 402 6.85 21.54 15.22
CA THR A 402 6.66 21.28 16.65
C THR A 402 7.04 22.50 17.47
N SER A 403 6.11 23.02 18.25
CA SER A 403 6.31 24.12 19.19
C SER A 403 6.12 23.67 20.64
N PHE A 404 6.85 24.30 21.56
CA PHE A 404 6.93 23.92 22.98
C PHE A 404 6.22 24.97 23.85
N LEU A 405 5.23 24.54 24.63
CA LEU A 405 4.42 25.36 25.51
C LEU A 405 4.87 25.06 26.96
N LEU A 406 5.72 25.94 27.49
CA LEU A 406 6.46 25.78 28.75
C LEU A 406 5.75 26.46 29.93
N GLU A 407 6.12 26.09 31.16
CA GLU A 407 5.62 26.69 32.40
C GLU A 407 4.09 26.63 32.56
N LEU A 408 3.51 25.47 32.19
CA LEU A 408 2.10 25.19 32.35
C LEU A 408 1.70 25.06 33.82
N TRP A 409 0.64 25.77 34.21
CA TRP A 409 0.02 25.68 35.52
C TRP A 409 -0.94 24.48 35.53
N PRO A 410 -0.80 23.51 36.45
CA PRO A 410 -1.49 22.23 36.34
C PRO A 410 -3.02 22.35 36.39
N ASN A 411 -3.70 21.54 35.59
CA ASN A 411 -5.17 21.53 35.40
C ASN A 411 -5.78 22.81 34.80
N LEU A 412 -5.01 23.83 34.43
CA LEU A 412 -5.51 25.04 33.79
C LEU A 412 -5.85 24.80 32.31
N VAL A 413 -6.89 25.47 31.80
CA VAL A 413 -7.26 25.43 30.38
C VAL A 413 -6.52 26.52 29.61
N TYR A 414 -5.90 26.12 28.51
CA TYR A 414 -5.11 26.96 27.61
C TYR A 414 -5.77 27.01 26.23
N THR A 415 -5.77 28.19 25.60
CA THR A 415 -6.12 28.38 24.19
C THR A 415 -4.85 28.46 23.34
N TYR A 416 -4.92 27.99 22.09
CA TYR A 416 -3.80 28.12 21.14
C TYR A 416 -4.26 28.27 19.68
N LYS A 417 -3.37 28.81 18.85
CA LYS A 417 -3.49 28.91 17.39
C LYS A 417 -2.14 28.62 16.73
N LEU A 418 -2.21 27.94 15.59
CA LEU A 418 -1.08 27.74 14.69
C LEU A 418 -0.94 28.98 13.81
N GLY A 419 0.26 29.55 13.75
CA GLY A 419 0.57 30.77 13.02
C GLY A 419 1.74 30.58 12.05
N HIS A 420 1.61 31.14 10.86
CA HIS A 420 2.67 31.26 9.87
C HIS A 420 2.79 32.72 9.45
N LYS A 421 3.95 33.33 9.72
CA LYS A 421 4.25 34.71 9.33
C LYS A 421 5.06 34.67 8.04
N MET A 422 4.39 34.93 6.91
CA MET A 422 4.98 34.93 5.58
C MET A 422 6.11 35.98 5.48
N VAL A 423 7.08 35.77 4.58
CA VAL A 423 8.15 36.75 4.29
C VAL A 423 7.60 38.16 3.95
N ASN A 424 6.42 38.25 3.34
CA ASN A 424 5.75 39.52 3.03
C ASN A 424 5.02 40.19 4.22
N GLY A 425 5.16 39.67 5.44
CA GLY A 425 4.56 40.19 6.67
C GLY A 425 3.09 39.82 6.89
N LYS A 426 2.43 39.14 5.94
CA LYS A 426 1.08 38.58 6.14
C LYS A 426 1.15 37.40 7.13
N TYR A 427 0.13 37.28 7.97
CA TYR A 427 -0.07 36.09 8.80
C TYR A 427 -1.12 35.17 8.19
N ILE A 428 -0.83 33.87 8.18
CA ILE A 428 -1.78 32.77 7.99
C ILE A 428 -2.03 32.14 9.36
N TRP A 429 -3.27 31.79 9.66
CA TRP A 429 -3.71 31.30 10.96
C TRP A 429 -4.60 30.07 10.81
N SER A 430 -4.53 29.16 11.78
CA SER A 430 -5.55 28.14 12.00
C SER A 430 -6.79 28.71 12.70
N GLN A 431 -7.81 27.86 12.87
CA GLN A 431 -8.83 28.04 13.91
C GLN A 431 -8.20 28.07 15.32
N MET A 432 -8.97 28.50 16.32
CA MET A 432 -8.55 28.45 17.73
C MET A 432 -8.85 27.09 18.33
N TYR A 433 -7.82 26.45 18.87
CA TYR A 433 -7.91 25.20 19.62
C TYR A 433 -7.72 25.47 21.12
N ASN A 434 -7.97 24.48 21.97
CA ASN A 434 -7.80 24.60 23.41
C ASN A 434 -7.55 23.24 24.07
N PHE A 435 -6.67 23.19 25.07
CA PHE A 435 -6.35 21.98 25.84
C PHE A 435 -6.40 22.24 27.36
N LYS A 436 -6.51 21.18 28.15
CA LYS A 436 -6.31 21.22 29.60
C LYS A 436 -4.90 20.72 29.87
N SER A 437 -4.10 21.51 30.59
CA SER A 437 -2.77 21.09 31.04
C SER A 437 -2.87 19.92 32.03
N SER A 438 -1.89 19.01 31.97
CA SER A 438 -1.85 17.83 32.85
C SER A 438 -1.83 18.21 34.34
N PRO A 439 -2.27 17.31 35.24
CA PRO A 439 -2.04 17.49 36.67
C PRO A 439 -0.55 17.43 36.99
N TYR A 440 -0.19 17.84 38.22
CA TYR A 440 1.11 17.50 38.79
C TYR A 440 1.25 15.95 38.87
N PRO A 441 2.44 15.35 38.69
CA PRO A 441 2.54 13.92 38.37
C PRO A 441 1.88 12.95 39.36
N ASP A 442 0.88 12.23 38.85
CA ASP A 442 0.34 10.98 39.37
C ASP A 442 -0.07 10.07 38.18
N LEU A 443 -0.26 8.77 38.43
CA LEU A 443 -0.21 7.70 37.40
C LEU A 443 -1.48 7.58 36.52
N LEU A 444 -1.33 7.32 35.21
CA LEU A 444 -2.43 7.02 34.26
C LEU A 444 -2.22 5.72 33.43
N LEU A 445 -3.26 5.31 32.68
CA LEU A 445 -3.37 4.01 31.98
C LEU A 445 -3.59 4.17 30.44
N PRO A 446 -3.20 3.16 29.60
CA PRO A 446 -3.22 3.26 28.13
C PRO A 446 -4.42 2.58 27.40
N PHE A 447 -4.73 3.00 26.15
CA PHE A 447 -5.80 2.48 25.26
C PHE A 447 -5.55 2.82 23.74
N GLU A 448 -5.93 1.92 22.80
CA GLU A 448 -5.59 1.92 21.33
C GLU A 448 -6.70 2.48 20.37
N LEU A 449 -6.36 2.95 19.13
CA LEU A 449 -7.30 3.70 18.23
C LEU A 449 -6.96 3.85 16.69
N GLN A 450 -7.85 3.44 15.75
CA GLN A 450 -8.00 4.07 14.38
C GLN A 450 -9.45 4.66 14.24
N GLU A 451 -10.19 4.91 13.12
CA GLU A 451 -10.19 4.66 11.64
C GLU A 451 -11.01 5.79 10.94
N GLU A 452 -11.05 5.79 9.60
CA GLU A 452 -11.42 6.92 8.72
C GLU A 452 -12.92 7.18 8.43
N ALA A 453 -13.31 8.46 8.41
CA ALA A 453 -14.70 8.90 8.66
C ALA A 453 -15.77 8.60 7.59
N ASP A 454 -15.44 8.54 6.29
CA ASP A 454 -16.44 8.53 5.21
C ASP A 454 -16.66 7.16 4.53
N GLY A 455 -15.80 6.19 4.83
CA GLY A 455 -15.84 4.83 4.25
C GLY A 455 -15.75 4.78 2.72
N SER A 456 -15.22 5.82 2.06
CA SER A 456 -15.22 5.92 0.59
C SER A 456 -14.14 5.09 -0.11
N ASN A 457 -13.13 4.63 0.64
CA ASN A 457 -12.09 3.70 0.18
C ASN A 457 -12.56 2.23 0.31
N VAL A 458 -11.82 1.27 -0.26
CA VAL A 458 -12.03 -0.19 -0.09
C VAL A 458 -11.46 -0.70 1.26
N TYR A 459 -10.86 0.21 2.05
CA TYR A 459 -10.30 -0.02 3.39
C TYR A 459 -11.25 -0.68 4.41
N ASN A 460 -12.57 -0.57 4.18
CA ASN A 460 -13.69 -1.16 4.93
C ASN A 460 -13.64 -2.69 5.17
N GLN A 461 -12.53 -3.36 4.89
CA GLN A 461 -12.30 -4.80 5.05
C GLN A 461 -11.12 -5.15 5.97
N TYR A 462 -10.20 -4.22 6.27
CA TYR A 462 -8.94 -4.55 6.97
C TYR A 462 -8.88 -4.09 8.45
N GLN A 463 -9.40 -2.90 8.81
CA GLN A 463 -9.51 -2.45 10.23
C GLN A 463 -10.94 -2.03 10.69
N PRO A 464 -12.03 -2.72 10.28
CA PRO A 464 -13.42 -2.20 10.33
C PRO A 464 -14.02 -1.94 11.72
N GLY A 465 -13.30 -2.22 12.81
CA GLY A 465 -13.73 -1.89 14.17
C GLY A 465 -13.46 -0.43 14.53
N SER A 466 -12.42 0.17 13.95
CA SER A 466 -11.73 1.29 14.57
C SER A 466 -12.44 2.64 14.36
N LEU A 467 -13.27 2.80 13.32
CA LEU A 467 -14.07 4.01 13.12
C LEU A 467 -14.98 4.27 14.33
N ASN A 468 -15.50 3.17 14.90
CA ASN A 468 -16.26 3.19 16.13
C ASN A 468 -15.40 3.59 17.32
N THR A 469 -14.13 3.15 17.40
CA THR A 469 -13.24 3.47 18.53
C THR A 469 -12.85 4.95 18.54
N THR A 470 -12.46 5.56 17.40
CA THR A 470 -12.28 7.03 17.31
C THR A 470 -13.56 7.75 17.70
N LYS A 471 -14.71 7.31 17.19
CA LYS A 471 -16.01 7.92 17.53
C LYS A 471 -16.31 7.84 19.03
N GLN A 472 -16.14 6.69 19.68
CA GLN A 472 -16.40 6.51 21.11
C GLN A 472 -15.50 7.40 21.96
N ILE A 473 -14.20 7.52 21.62
CA ILE A 473 -13.29 8.42 22.33
C ILE A 473 -13.59 9.90 22.05
N ILE A 474 -14.15 10.28 20.89
CA ILE A 474 -14.69 11.63 20.67
C ILE A 474 -15.95 11.88 21.51
N GLU A 475 -16.85 10.90 21.61
CA GLU A 475 -18.11 10.99 22.38
C GLU A 475 -17.86 11.07 23.91
N ASP A 476 -16.78 10.46 24.41
CA ASP A 476 -16.37 10.51 25.82
C ASP A 476 -15.17 11.44 26.13
N LEU A 477 -14.65 12.19 25.15
CA LEU A 477 -13.41 12.99 25.24
C LEU A 477 -13.35 13.96 26.44
N LYS A 478 -14.50 14.40 26.94
CA LYS A 478 -14.65 15.24 28.15
C LYS A 478 -14.14 14.57 29.44
N ASN A 479 -14.07 13.23 29.46
CA ASN A 479 -13.68 12.38 30.58
C ASN A 479 -12.27 11.77 30.40
N ILE A 480 -11.60 12.09 29.29
CA ILE A 480 -10.30 11.52 28.89
C ILE A 480 -9.25 12.64 28.96
N ASP A 481 -8.26 12.51 29.83
CA ASP A 481 -7.19 13.51 29.99
C ASP A 481 -5.95 13.23 29.11
N ILE A 482 -5.78 12.01 28.57
CA ILE A 482 -4.67 11.60 27.69
C ILE A 482 -5.04 10.32 26.90
N VAL A 483 -4.34 10.06 25.80
CA VAL A 483 -4.44 8.82 25.00
C VAL A 483 -3.04 8.22 24.76
N PHE A 484 -2.94 6.88 24.69
CA PHE A 484 -1.70 6.14 24.45
C PHE A 484 -1.89 5.07 23.37
N HIS A 485 -1.63 5.41 22.10
CA HIS A 485 -1.73 4.46 21.00
C HIS A 485 -0.42 3.66 20.86
N ILE A 486 -0.41 2.42 21.34
CA ILE A 486 0.81 1.65 21.59
C ILE A 486 1.40 0.87 20.39
N GLY A 487 1.36 1.48 19.19
CA GLY A 487 1.95 0.95 17.95
C GLY A 487 0.91 0.52 16.90
N ASP A 488 1.40 0.18 15.70
CA ASP A 488 0.62 -0.20 14.51
C ASP A 488 -0.48 0.82 14.18
N THR A 489 -0.05 2.09 14.15
CA THR A 489 -0.87 3.29 14.33
C THR A 489 -1.66 3.72 13.10
N VAL A 490 -1.07 3.57 11.90
CA VAL A 490 -1.69 4.00 10.63
C VAL A 490 -1.90 2.84 9.66
N HIS A 491 -1.03 1.82 9.71
CA HIS A 491 -0.93 0.77 8.68
C HIS A 491 -0.74 1.33 7.25
N ALA A 492 -0.16 2.54 7.13
CA ALA A 492 0.12 3.17 5.83
C ALA A 492 1.01 2.29 4.95
N ASN A 493 1.93 1.55 5.56
CA ASN A 493 2.76 0.51 4.94
C ASN A 493 3.37 0.99 3.61
N GLY A 494 3.89 2.21 3.61
CA GLY A 494 4.53 2.88 2.49
C GLY A 494 3.61 3.67 1.55
N TYR A 495 2.32 3.84 1.87
CA TYR A 495 1.39 4.74 1.18
C TYR A 495 1.18 6.03 1.98
N LEU A 496 2.16 6.94 1.86
CA LEU A 496 2.39 8.07 2.75
C LEU A 496 1.20 9.05 2.91
N SER A 497 0.30 9.14 1.91
CA SER A 497 -0.93 9.93 2.02
C SER A 497 -1.82 9.55 3.20
N GLN A 498 -1.69 8.33 3.71
CA GLN A 498 -2.48 7.85 4.83
C GLN A 498 -2.07 8.45 6.19
N TRP A 499 -0.87 9.02 6.31
CA TRP A 499 -0.47 9.74 7.52
C TRP A 499 -1.16 11.10 7.67
N ASP A 500 -1.30 11.86 6.57
CA ASP A 500 -2.15 13.07 6.58
C ASP A 500 -3.60 12.71 6.93
N GLN A 501 -4.10 11.64 6.30
CA GLN A 501 -5.43 11.10 6.53
C GLN A 501 -5.68 10.79 8.02
N PHE A 502 -4.87 9.91 8.62
CA PHE A 502 -4.96 9.57 10.04
C PHE A 502 -4.88 10.82 10.94
N THR A 503 -3.94 11.74 10.71
CA THR A 503 -3.88 12.98 11.53
C THR A 503 -5.12 13.86 11.39
N SER A 504 -5.81 13.82 10.25
CA SER A 504 -7.10 14.49 10.02
C SER A 504 -8.26 13.81 10.76
N GLN A 505 -8.26 12.48 10.80
CA GLN A 505 -9.23 11.66 11.54
C GLN A 505 -9.10 11.83 13.06
N VAL A 506 -7.86 11.83 13.59
CA VAL A 506 -7.64 11.99 15.03
C VAL A 506 -7.55 13.46 15.49
N GLU A 507 -7.58 14.47 14.60
CA GLU A 507 -7.58 15.90 14.96
C GLU A 507 -8.56 16.26 16.09
N PRO A 508 -9.83 15.79 16.13
CA PRO A 508 -10.77 16.14 17.20
C PRO A 508 -10.34 15.67 18.59
N ILE A 509 -9.52 14.61 18.66
CA ILE A 509 -8.93 14.08 19.90
C ILE A 509 -7.60 14.81 20.17
N THR A 510 -6.68 14.72 19.21
CA THR A 510 -5.27 15.12 19.39
C THR A 510 -5.06 16.63 19.50
N SER A 511 -5.98 17.45 18.99
CA SER A 511 -5.94 18.90 19.19
C SER A 511 -6.42 19.35 20.57
N ARG A 512 -7.00 18.42 21.36
CA ARG A 512 -7.67 18.68 22.64
C ARG A 512 -6.98 18.01 23.84
N VAL A 513 -6.51 16.77 23.67
CA VAL A 513 -5.80 15.98 24.69
C VAL A 513 -4.47 15.47 24.15
N PRO A 514 -3.45 15.20 24.98
CA PRO A 514 -2.19 14.65 24.50
C PRO A 514 -2.39 13.22 24.00
N TYR A 515 -1.83 12.94 22.83
CA TYR A 515 -1.94 11.65 22.14
C TYR A 515 -0.54 11.08 21.97
N MET A 516 -0.14 10.25 22.92
CA MET A 516 1.17 9.62 22.95
C MET A 516 1.14 8.39 22.05
N ILE A 517 2.16 8.20 21.21
CA ILE A 517 2.30 6.97 20.41
C ILE A 517 3.49 6.13 20.89
N ALA A 518 3.42 4.83 20.62
CA ALA A 518 4.60 3.97 20.49
C ALA A 518 4.78 3.56 19.01
N SER A 519 5.90 2.90 18.70
CA SER A 519 6.17 2.35 17.37
C SER A 519 5.93 0.85 17.37
N GLY A 520 5.05 0.37 16.51
CA GLY A 520 4.85 -1.05 16.20
C GLY A 520 5.73 -1.52 15.03
N ASN A 521 5.46 -2.73 14.54
CA ASN A 521 6.11 -3.32 13.37
C ASN A 521 5.69 -2.61 12.07
N HIS A 522 4.42 -2.18 11.95
CA HIS A 522 3.95 -1.42 10.79
C HIS A 522 4.50 0.00 10.70
N GLU A 523 5.02 0.57 11.81
CA GLU A 523 5.85 1.78 11.72
C GLU A 523 7.30 1.46 11.32
N ARG A 524 7.91 0.41 11.89
CA ARG A 524 9.37 0.31 11.99
C ARG A 524 10.04 -0.80 11.17
N ASP A 525 9.41 -1.94 10.94
CA ASP A 525 10.12 -3.12 10.46
C ASP A 525 10.49 -3.01 8.98
N TRP A 526 11.79 -3.11 8.69
CA TRP A 526 12.34 -3.24 7.34
C TRP A 526 13.69 -3.99 7.39
N PRO A 527 14.01 -4.90 6.44
CA PRO A 527 15.30 -5.57 6.40
C PRO A 527 16.48 -4.60 6.38
N ASP A 528 17.57 -4.96 7.06
CA ASP A 528 18.84 -4.21 7.18
C ASP A 528 18.74 -2.76 7.70
N SER A 529 17.54 -2.31 8.09
CA SER A 529 17.31 -0.97 8.65
C SER A 529 17.67 -0.85 10.14
N GLY A 530 18.14 -1.92 10.77
CA GLY A 530 18.41 -1.97 12.21
C GLY A 530 17.16 -2.15 13.10
N SER A 531 16.00 -2.54 12.55
CA SER A 531 14.92 -3.09 13.37
C SER A 531 15.33 -4.46 13.93
N PHE A 532 14.84 -4.82 15.13
CA PHE A 532 15.11 -6.14 15.73
C PHE A 532 14.42 -7.27 14.94
N TYR A 533 13.26 -6.98 14.36
CA TYR A 533 12.56 -7.86 13.44
C TYR A 533 12.91 -7.45 12.00
N GLY A 534 13.45 -8.39 11.22
CA GLY A 534 13.83 -8.19 9.82
C GLY A 534 12.67 -8.35 8.83
N LYS A 535 11.43 -8.03 9.23
CA LYS A 535 10.26 -8.12 8.34
C LYS A 535 10.16 -6.90 7.41
N LYS A 536 9.23 -6.94 6.46
CA LYS A 536 8.91 -5.83 5.53
C LYS A 536 7.63 -5.05 5.93
N ASP A 537 7.09 -5.26 7.14
CA ASP A 537 5.76 -4.80 7.59
C ASP A 537 5.52 -3.28 7.45
N SER A 538 6.56 -2.45 7.57
CA SER A 538 6.45 -0.99 7.39
C SER A 538 6.39 -0.52 5.92
N GLY A 539 6.47 -1.42 4.94
CA GLY A 539 6.44 -1.07 3.51
C GLY A 539 7.53 -0.09 3.06
N GLY A 540 8.65 -0.07 3.78
CA GLY A 540 9.80 0.79 3.51
C GLY A 540 9.80 2.12 4.27
N GLU A 541 8.84 2.37 5.15
CA GLU A 541 8.82 3.57 6.00
C GLU A 541 9.88 3.55 7.10
N CYS A 542 10.24 2.36 7.60
CA CYS A 542 11.35 2.09 8.53
C CYS A 542 11.44 3.04 9.76
N GLY A 543 10.30 3.53 10.23
CA GLY A 543 10.14 4.41 11.39
C GLY A 543 10.19 5.91 11.09
N VAL A 544 10.55 6.34 9.88
CA VAL A 544 10.76 7.75 9.51
C VAL A 544 9.51 8.59 9.71
N LEU A 545 8.34 8.09 9.29
CA LEU A 545 7.09 8.83 9.39
C LEU A 545 6.58 8.89 10.82
N ALA A 546 6.57 7.79 11.57
CA ALA A 546 6.18 7.79 12.98
C ALA A 546 6.99 8.79 13.82
N GLN A 547 8.31 8.82 13.61
CA GLN A 547 9.27 9.67 14.33
C GLN A 547 9.25 11.14 13.89
N THR A 548 8.71 11.46 12.71
CA THR A 548 8.59 12.85 12.23
C THR A 548 7.19 13.41 12.45
N MET A 549 6.14 12.61 12.18
CA MET A 549 4.75 13.05 12.24
C MET A 549 4.26 13.24 13.68
N PHE A 550 4.76 12.45 14.64
CA PHE A 550 4.40 12.55 16.06
C PHE A 550 5.63 12.82 16.92
N TYR A 551 5.53 13.82 17.79
CA TYR A 551 6.52 14.06 18.83
C TYR A 551 6.29 13.13 20.04
N PHE A 552 7.35 12.51 20.55
CA PHE A 552 7.33 11.78 21.82
C PHE A 552 8.62 12.00 22.61
N SER A 553 8.47 12.17 23.93
CA SER A 553 9.59 12.48 24.83
C SER A 553 10.36 11.23 25.27
N CYS A 554 11.16 10.64 24.38
CA CYS A 554 12.15 9.65 24.79
C CYS A 554 13.23 10.27 25.68
N ARG A 555 13.66 9.52 26.70
CA ARG A 555 14.95 9.78 27.36
C ARG A 555 16.08 9.34 26.43
N GLN A 556 17.13 10.17 26.36
CA GLN A 556 18.45 9.77 25.87
C GLN A 556 19.22 9.03 26.97
#